data_AF-A0A819Z4W3-F1
#
_entry.id   AF-A0A819Z4W3-F1
#
_cell.length_a   1.000
_cell.length_b   1.000
_cell.length_c   1.000
_cell.angle_alpha   90.00
_cell.angle_beta   90.00
_cell.angle_gamma   90.00
#
_symmetry.space_group_name_H-M   'P 1'
#
loop_
_entity.id
_entity.type
_entity.pdbx_description
1 polymer ?
#
loop_
_entity_poly.entity_id
_entity_poly.type
_entity_poly.pdbx_seq_one_letter_code
_entity_poly.pdbx_strand_id
1 'polypeptide(L)'
;KGTVKRLLIQIQCDPPQNNTYYNFTYLDTMLEDFLDATDGHSRIISFSTQPNWLFKQATPHIYPDNATFTDWGYPVGTQLVDETMQELGDYYGRLFAWYTRGGFIDEYSRKHISNYQYNWDYTEIFNEIEGEHSMTIEYYTRAYDAVIQGIRRHTNNYDMKYVGMSLGGHNEFSWYRYFLNHSNHAPNIPLDMISYHFYAFGNSRTDPKDWESFFGQLDIFIFEVEQIEEIRKSLSPQTRTTIDEVGVILPDDNIPEAPQFPMIYWNAAAALYAYAWAIISRQGIDVATHSQLVGFPELPDLQLQPQFPSVALLNWTTGEGTAKYWITKLLIDTVDIDNDEAVVTQTTDTSGKNIFSQGFISKNGHRWVLIINKRYANVDVFLPGCTGGRMQIANEASGFGPPTEITLTLSRITLSPFAVAIVHMPSSEME
;
A
#
# COMPACT_ATOMS: atom_id res chain seq x y z
N LYS A 1 -4.45 -33.19 1.41
CA LYS A 1 -5.69 -33.51 0.65
C LYS A 1 -6.72 -32.63 1.30
N GLY A 2 -6.92 -31.42 0.76
CA GLY A 2 -7.57 -30.33 1.50
C GLY A 2 -8.90 -30.71 2.11
N THR A 3 -9.08 -30.34 3.37
CA THR A 3 -10.33 -30.48 4.12
C THR A 3 -11.27 -29.33 3.74
N VAL A 4 -12.56 -29.62 3.52
CA VAL A 4 -13.59 -28.59 3.27
C VAL A 4 -13.83 -27.77 4.56
N LYS A 5 -13.00 -26.76 4.82
CA LYS A 5 -13.14 -25.86 5.97
C LYS A 5 -14.17 -24.76 5.65
N ARG A 6 -15.45 -25.01 5.98
CA ARG A 6 -16.49 -23.97 5.95
C ARG A 6 -16.52 -23.19 7.27
N LEU A 7 -15.85 -22.05 7.26
CA LEU A 7 -15.88 -21.00 8.29
C LEU A 7 -16.87 -19.90 7.86
N LEU A 8 -18.14 -20.16 7.53
CA LEU A 8 -19.28 -20.25 8.47
C LEU A 8 -20.38 -19.44 7.76
N ILE A 9 -21.49 -19.92 7.19
CA ILE A 9 -22.40 -21.08 7.35
C ILE A 9 -22.78 -21.58 5.91
N GLN A 10 -23.65 -22.55 5.58
CA GLN A 10 -24.48 -23.52 6.30
C GLN A 10 -23.85 -24.92 6.27
N ILE A 11 -23.77 -25.57 7.44
CA ILE A 11 -23.52 -27.00 7.54
C ILE A 11 -24.86 -27.71 7.60
N GLN A 12 -25.30 -28.27 6.45
CA GLN A 12 -26.34 -29.29 6.44
C GLN A 12 -25.79 -30.60 7.00
N CYS A 13 -25.72 -30.68 8.33
CA CYS A 13 -25.82 -31.96 9.02
C CYS A 13 -27.29 -32.42 8.99
N ASP A 14 -27.51 -33.72 9.13
CA ASP A 14 -28.79 -34.28 9.54
C ASP A 14 -28.65 -34.80 10.99
N PRO A 15 -29.32 -34.20 12.00
CA PRO A 15 -30.15 -33.00 11.91
C PRO A 15 -29.31 -31.70 11.75
N PRO A 16 -29.91 -30.60 11.25
CA PRO A 16 -29.21 -29.31 11.12
C PRO A 16 -28.70 -28.81 12.48
N GLN A 17 -27.44 -28.38 12.52
CA GLN A 17 -26.85 -27.83 13.73
C GLN A 17 -26.80 -26.29 13.63
N ASN A 18 -27.51 -25.60 14.53
CA ASN A 18 -27.43 -24.15 14.68
C ASN A 18 -26.11 -23.77 15.39
N ASN A 19 -25.00 -23.98 14.70
CA ASN A 19 -23.64 -23.81 15.19
C ASN A 19 -22.85 -22.82 14.31
N THR A 20 -22.14 -21.93 14.98
CA THR A 20 -21.08 -21.06 14.46
C THR A 20 -19.70 -21.59 14.85
N TYR A 21 -18.68 -21.21 14.08
CA TYR A 21 -17.29 -21.45 14.42
C TYR A 21 -16.42 -20.26 14.02
N TYR A 22 -16.22 -19.33 14.96
CA TYR A 22 -15.26 -18.24 14.82
C TYR A 22 -13.93 -18.65 15.44
N ASN A 23 -12.82 -18.44 14.73
CA ASN A 23 -11.47 -18.73 15.20
C ASN A 23 -10.55 -17.61 14.71
N PHE A 24 -10.05 -16.82 15.65
CA PHE A 24 -9.17 -15.69 15.40
C PHE A 24 -7.69 -15.98 15.72
N THR A 25 -7.34 -17.19 16.19
CA THR A 25 -6.02 -17.53 16.77
C THR A 25 -4.80 -17.14 15.93
N TYR A 26 -4.89 -17.16 14.59
CA TYR A 26 -3.80 -16.73 13.72
C TYR A 26 -3.82 -15.24 13.36
N LEU A 27 -5.02 -14.64 13.31
CA LEU A 27 -5.22 -13.24 12.96
C LEU A 27 -4.95 -12.30 14.15
N ASP A 28 -5.36 -12.74 15.34
CA ASP A 28 -5.17 -12.04 16.62
C ASP A 28 -3.71 -11.66 16.83
N THR A 29 -2.77 -12.61 16.78
CA THR A 29 -1.34 -12.35 17.00
C THR A 29 -0.77 -11.34 16.01
N MET A 30 -1.05 -11.51 14.71
CA MET A 30 -0.51 -10.63 13.68
C MET A 30 -1.05 -9.19 13.79
N LEU A 31 -2.34 -9.04 14.12
CA LEU A 31 -2.96 -7.73 14.26
C LEU A 31 -2.61 -7.07 15.59
N GLU A 32 -2.49 -7.82 16.69
CA GLU A 32 -2.00 -7.34 18.00
C GLU A 32 -0.57 -6.82 17.87
N ASP A 33 0.36 -7.60 17.28
CA ASP A 33 1.74 -7.17 17.03
C ASP A 33 1.80 -5.88 16.18
N PHE A 34 0.97 -5.77 15.12
CA PHE A 34 0.92 -4.57 14.28
C PHE A 34 0.33 -3.35 15.01
N LEU A 35 -0.77 -3.52 15.74
CA LEU A 35 -1.43 -2.43 16.46
C LEU A 35 -0.51 -1.91 17.57
N ASP A 36 0.07 -2.78 18.39
CA ASP A 36 1.00 -2.39 19.46
C ASP A 36 2.27 -1.72 18.91
N ALA A 37 2.83 -2.22 17.81
CA ALA A 37 4.00 -1.61 17.15
C ALA A 37 3.71 -0.23 16.50
N THR A 38 2.44 0.09 16.26
CA THR A 38 1.99 1.35 15.63
C THR A 38 1.28 2.29 16.62
N ASP A 39 1.43 2.09 17.92
CA ASP A 39 0.73 2.94 18.90
C ASP A 39 1.15 4.41 18.89
N GLY A 40 0.16 5.29 19.00
CA GLY A 40 0.31 6.73 18.76
C GLY A 40 0.31 7.16 17.29
N HIS A 41 0.26 6.25 16.31
CA HIS A 41 0.14 6.58 14.89
C HIS A 41 -1.29 6.39 14.37
N SER A 42 -1.68 7.17 13.36
CA SER A 42 -2.93 6.90 12.63
C SER A 42 -2.82 5.64 11.77
N ARG A 43 -3.87 4.84 11.73
CA ARG A 43 -3.88 3.51 11.10
C ARG A 43 -5.01 3.37 10.08
N ILE A 44 -4.71 2.71 8.96
CA ILE A 44 -5.70 2.17 8.02
C ILE A 44 -5.67 0.65 8.21
N ILE A 45 -6.80 0.03 8.55
CA ILE A 45 -6.91 -1.44 8.73
C ILE A 45 -7.85 -2.02 7.67
N SER A 46 -7.30 -2.87 6.80
CA SER A 46 -8.05 -3.66 5.82
C SER A 46 -8.16 -5.11 6.28
N PHE A 47 -9.37 -5.68 6.19
CA PHE A 47 -9.56 -7.14 6.15
C PHE A 47 -10.02 -7.48 4.74
N SER A 48 -9.06 -7.47 3.81
CA SER A 48 -9.32 -7.46 2.37
C SER A 48 -10.20 -8.62 1.91
N THR A 49 -9.83 -9.84 2.30
CA THR A 49 -10.38 -11.06 1.72
C THR A 49 -11.79 -11.38 2.23
N GLN A 50 -12.76 -11.49 1.31
CA GLN A 50 -14.12 -11.87 1.66
C GLN A 50 -14.24 -13.41 1.74
N PRO A 51 -14.78 -13.98 2.83
CA PRO A 51 -14.92 -15.43 2.95
C PRO A 51 -15.77 -16.04 1.84
N ASN A 52 -15.23 -17.01 1.10
CA ASN A 52 -15.86 -17.44 -0.15
C ASN A 52 -17.28 -18.04 -0.03
N TRP A 53 -17.66 -18.55 1.15
CA TRP A 53 -19.02 -19.10 1.38
C TRP A 53 -20.11 -18.02 1.31
N LEU A 54 -19.75 -16.74 1.42
CA LEU A 54 -20.64 -15.61 1.13
C LEU A 54 -21.07 -15.60 -0.34
N PHE A 55 -20.35 -16.29 -1.24
CA PHE A 55 -20.58 -16.29 -2.68
C PHE A 55 -21.27 -17.59 -3.16
N LYS A 56 -22.10 -17.44 -4.20
CA LYS A 56 -22.72 -18.52 -4.96
C LYS A 56 -21.62 -19.29 -5.70
N GLN A 57 -21.37 -20.54 -5.29
CA GLN A 57 -20.37 -21.43 -5.88
C GLN A 57 -21.02 -22.67 -6.52
N ALA A 58 -20.55 -23.06 -7.71
CA ALA A 58 -20.94 -24.33 -8.33
C ALA A 58 -20.31 -25.55 -7.62
N THR A 59 -19.10 -25.37 -7.10
CA THR A 59 -18.34 -26.37 -6.34
C THR A 59 -17.66 -25.68 -5.15
N PRO A 60 -17.70 -26.24 -3.93
CA PRO A 60 -17.04 -25.65 -2.77
C PRO A 60 -15.54 -25.45 -2.98
N HIS A 61 -15.03 -24.27 -2.67
CA HIS A 61 -13.58 -24.03 -2.57
C HIS A 61 -12.93 -24.89 -1.48
N ILE A 62 -11.67 -25.27 -1.70
CA ILE A 62 -10.92 -26.18 -0.83
C ILE A 62 -9.62 -25.51 -0.40
N TYR A 63 -9.67 -24.85 0.77
CA TYR A 63 -8.50 -24.27 1.40
C TYR A 63 -7.43 -25.32 1.75
N PRO A 64 -6.15 -24.92 1.85
CA PRO A 64 -5.08 -25.77 2.36
C PRO A 64 -5.34 -26.37 3.75
N ASP A 65 -4.80 -27.57 3.99
CA ASP A 65 -4.87 -28.22 5.31
C ASP A 65 -4.06 -27.43 6.35
N ASN A 66 -2.89 -26.90 5.98
CA ASN A 66 -2.11 -25.97 6.79
C ASN A 66 -2.67 -24.53 6.68
N ALA A 67 -2.92 -23.89 7.82
CA ALA A 67 -3.46 -22.53 7.89
C ALA A 67 -2.43 -21.44 7.56
N THR A 68 -1.14 -21.76 7.49
CA THR A 68 -0.07 -20.80 7.14
C THR A 68 0.30 -20.79 5.65
N PHE A 69 -0.40 -21.55 4.80
CA PHE A 69 -0.15 -21.59 3.37
C PHE A 69 -1.00 -20.55 2.63
N THR A 70 -0.37 -19.73 1.80
CA THR A 70 -1.04 -18.82 0.87
C THR A 70 -1.92 -19.61 -0.10
N ASP A 71 -3.16 -19.15 -0.30
CA ASP A 71 -4.12 -19.73 -1.25
C ASP A 71 -4.49 -18.71 -2.33
N TRP A 72 -3.66 -18.60 -3.36
CA TRP A 72 -3.94 -17.75 -4.52
C TRP A 72 -5.20 -18.14 -5.31
N GLY A 73 -5.77 -19.32 -5.05
CA GLY A 73 -7.01 -19.78 -5.66
C GLY A 73 -8.27 -19.28 -4.96
N TYR A 74 -8.15 -18.47 -3.90
CA TYR A 74 -9.28 -18.05 -3.09
C TYR A 74 -10.35 -17.18 -3.78
N PRO A 75 -10.12 -16.33 -4.81
CA PRO A 75 -11.14 -15.42 -5.34
C PRO A 75 -12.23 -16.10 -6.20
N VAL A 76 -13.05 -16.98 -5.60
CA VAL A 76 -14.05 -17.79 -6.31
C VAL A 76 -15.50 -17.30 -6.12
N GLY A 77 -16.25 -17.31 -7.22
CA GLY A 77 -17.64 -16.85 -7.28
C GLY A 77 -17.74 -15.33 -7.39
N THR A 78 -18.75 -14.85 -8.11
CA THR A 78 -18.89 -13.43 -8.51
C THR A 78 -20.21 -12.79 -8.05
N GLN A 79 -21.00 -13.53 -7.26
CA GLN A 79 -22.28 -13.09 -6.72
C GLN A 79 -22.45 -13.63 -5.31
N LEU A 80 -22.86 -12.79 -4.38
CA LEU A 80 -23.19 -13.17 -3.01
C LEU A 80 -24.45 -14.06 -2.97
N VAL A 81 -24.51 -14.93 -1.96
CA VAL A 81 -25.68 -15.78 -1.64
C VAL A 81 -26.84 -14.91 -1.17
N ASP A 82 -26.58 -14.00 -0.23
CA ASP A 82 -27.51 -12.96 0.20
C ASP A 82 -27.47 -11.74 -0.74
N GLU A 83 -28.51 -11.59 -1.55
CA GLU A 83 -28.65 -10.47 -2.50
C GLU A 83 -28.91 -9.12 -1.84
N THR A 84 -29.28 -9.10 -0.54
CA THR A 84 -29.38 -7.88 0.27
C THR A 84 -28.03 -7.40 0.80
N MET A 85 -27.01 -8.26 0.76
CA MET A 85 -25.66 -8.04 1.31
C MET A 85 -25.62 -7.80 2.83
N GLN A 86 -26.71 -8.08 3.55
CA GLN A 86 -26.73 -7.96 5.01
C GLN A 86 -25.76 -8.96 5.65
N GLU A 87 -25.69 -10.20 5.16
CA GLU A 87 -24.79 -11.24 5.69
C GLU A 87 -23.31 -10.86 5.57
N LEU A 88 -22.92 -10.27 4.43
CA LEU A 88 -21.61 -9.67 4.22
C LEU A 88 -21.33 -8.58 5.26
N GLY A 89 -22.25 -7.63 5.43
CA GLY A 89 -22.11 -6.55 6.40
C GLY A 89 -22.04 -7.05 7.85
N ASP A 90 -22.88 -8.02 8.22
CA ASP A 90 -22.92 -8.59 9.57
C ASP A 90 -21.68 -9.46 9.86
N TYR A 91 -21.06 -10.11 8.86
CA TYR A 91 -19.76 -10.76 8.99
C TYR A 91 -18.67 -9.74 9.37
N TYR A 92 -18.50 -8.68 8.56
CA TYR A 92 -17.49 -7.66 8.82
C TYR A 92 -17.77 -6.90 10.12
N GLY A 93 -19.03 -6.56 10.41
CA GLY A 93 -19.36 -5.89 11.67
C GLY A 93 -18.97 -6.70 12.91
N ARG A 94 -19.09 -8.02 12.89
CA ARG A 94 -18.66 -8.90 13.99
C ARG A 94 -17.15 -9.04 14.06
N LEU A 95 -16.46 -9.15 12.92
CA LEU A 95 -14.99 -9.12 12.84
C LEU A 95 -14.43 -7.83 13.45
N PHE A 96 -15.05 -6.69 13.19
CA PHE A 96 -14.69 -5.41 13.80
C PHE A 96 -15.03 -5.32 15.29
N ALA A 97 -16.19 -5.83 15.70
CA ALA A 97 -16.58 -5.87 17.11
C ALA A 97 -15.69 -6.79 17.96
N TRP A 98 -15.10 -7.84 17.36
CA TRP A 98 -14.08 -8.66 18.02
C TRP A 98 -12.89 -7.82 18.53
N TYR A 99 -12.35 -6.92 17.71
CA TYR A 99 -11.19 -6.10 18.08
C TYR A 99 -11.56 -4.80 18.82
N THR A 100 -12.70 -4.19 18.51
CA THR A 100 -13.08 -2.85 19.03
C THR A 100 -14.05 -2.87 20.21
N ARG A 101 -14.74 -4.00 20.48
CA ARG A 101 -15.82 -4.10 21.49
C ARG A 101 -15.66 -5.22 22.51
N GLY A 102 -14.57 -5.98 22.49
CA GLY A 102 -14.38 -7.15 23.35
C GLY A 102 -15.19 -8.38 22.92
N GLY A 103 -15.58 -8.46 21.65
CA GLY A 103 -16.41 -9.54 21.11
C GLY A 103 -17.79 -9.10 20.61
N PHE A 104 -18.65 -10.08 20.30
CA PHE A 104 -19.92 -9.87 19.61
C PHE A 104 -20.95 -10.96 19.92
N ILE A 105 -22.16 -10.81 19.37
CA ILE A 105 -23.21 -11.85 19.37
C ILE A 105 -23.44 -12.30 17.91
N ASP A 106 -23.44 -13.61 17.68
CA ASP A 106 -23.67 -14.18 16.35
C ASP A 106 -25.16 -14.36 15.99
N GLU A 107 -25.43 -14.78 14.75
CA GLU A 107 -26.78 -15.06 14.23
C GLU A 107 -27.55 -16.17 14.98
N TYR A 108 -26.88 -16.96 15.83
CA TYR A 108 -27.52 -17.94 16.72
C TYR A 108 -27.56 -17.48 18.18
N SER A 109 -27.44 -16.17 18.43
CA SER A 109 -27.47 -15.53 19.75
C SER A 109 -26.36 -16.00 20.71
N ARG A 110 -25.25 -16.55 20.19
CA ARG A 110 -24.11 -16.95 21.03
C ARG A 110 -23.17 -15.77 21.20
N LYS A 111 -22.68 -15.59 22.42
CA LYS A 111 -21.70 -14.57 22.76
C LYS A 111 -20.29 -15.09 22.52
N HIS A 112 -19.54 -14.40 21.68
CA HIS A 112 -18.10 -14.55 21.51
C HIS A 112 -17.41 -13.41 22.27
N ILE A 113 -16.28 -13.68 22.93
CA ILE A 113 -15.60 -12.73 23.82
C ILE A 113 -14.12 -12.70 23.47
N SER A 114 -13.59 -11.50 23.27
CA SER A 114 -12.16 -11.20 23.20
C SER A 114 -11.75 -10.33 24.40
N ASN A 115 -10.44 -10.08 24.53
CA ASN A 115 -9.92 -9.12 25.52
C ASN A 115 -9.60 -7.74 24.89
N TYR A 116 -9.97 -7.52 23.63
CA TYR A 116 -9.55 -6.36 22.83
C TYR A 116 -10.52 -5.18 22.90
N GLN A 117 -9.97 -3.97 22.95
CA GLN A 117 -10.71 -2.70 22.86
C GLN A 117 -9.91 -1.68 22.03
N TYR A 118 -9.39 -2.13 20.89
CA TYR A 118 -8.60 -1.28 20.00
C TYR A 118 -9.45 -0.18 19.36
N ASN A 119 -8.76 0.89 18.97
CA ASN A 119 -9.32 1.96 18.14
C ASN A 119 -8.32 2.30 17.03
N TRP A 120 -8.85 2.61 15.85
CA TRP A 120 -8.08 3.05 14.68
C TRP A 120 -8.93 4.01 13.84
N ASP A 121 -8.27 4.81 13.02
CA ASP A 121 -8.87 5.97 12.35
C ASP A 121 -9.67 5.59 11.10
N TYR A 122 -9.11 4.68 10.30
CA TYR A 122 -9.61 4.32 8.98
C TYR A 122 -9.70 2.81 8.81
N THR A 123 -10.70 2.38 8.06
CA THR A 123 -10.76 1.01 7.55
C THR A 123 -11.03 0.99 6.06
N GLU A 124 -10.30 0.12 5.38
CA GLU A 124 -10.42 -0.08 3.95
C GLU A 124 -11.32 -1.28 3.65
N ILE A 125 -12.13 -1.13 2.62
CA ILE A 125 -13.14 -2.13 2.26
C ILE A 125 -12.70 -2.88 1.00
N PHE A 126 -12.06 -4.02 1.25
CA PHE A 126 -11.53 -4.98 0.26
C PHE A 126 -10.25 -4.52 -0.44
N ASN A 127 -9.81 -5.29 -1.45
CA ASN A 127 -8.56 -5.15 -2.18
C ASN A 127 -8.80 -5.56 -3.65
N GLU A 128 -8.20 -4.86 -4.61
CA GLU A 128 -8.21 -5.15 -6.06
C GLU A 128 -9.57 -5.65 -6.60
N ILE A 129 -10.65 -4.96 -6.22
CA ILE A 129 -12.04 -5.43 -6.30
C ILE A 129 -12.60 -5.62 -7.72
N GLU A 130 -11.94 -5.08 -8.73
CA GLU A 130 -12.22 -5.31 -10.14
C GLU A 130 -11.64 -6.67 -10.62
N GLY A 131 -10.62 -7.18 -9.91
CA GLY A 131 -10.07 -8.52 -10.07
C GLY A 131 -10.67 -9.53 -9.08
N GLU A 132 -10.56 -9.26 -7.78
CA GLU A 132 -11.06 -10.11 -6.69
C GLU A 132 -12.58 -10.30 -6.77
N HIS A 133 -13.03 -11.54 -6.93
CA HIS A 133 -14.42 -11.89 -7.19
C HIS A 133 -15.06 -11.18 -8.42
N SER A 134 -14.25 -10.47 -9.22
CA SER A 134 -14.63 -9.72 -10.42
C SER A 134 -15.89 -8.88 -10.25
N MET A 135 -15.94 -8.05 -9.20
CA MET A 135 -17.12 -7.23 -8.92
C MET A 135 -17.30 -6.17 -10.01
N THR A 136 -18.55 -5.91 -10.43
CA THR A 136 -18.85 -4.67 -11.15
C THR A 136 -18.89 -3.52 -10.16
N ILE A 137 -18.72 -2.28 -10.62
CA ILE A 137 -18.74 -1.14 -9.69
C ILE A 137 -20.06 -0.99 -8.97
N GLU A 138 -21.20 -1.17 -9.64
CA GLU A 138 -22.52 -1.08 -9.00
C GLU A 138 -22.68 -2.16 -7.92
N TYR A 139 -21.97 -3.29 -8.07
CA TYR A 139 -21.94 -4.36 -7.09
C TYR A 139 -21.02 -4.02 -5.91
N TYR A 140 -19.80 -3.53 -6.18
CA TYR A 140 -18.86 -3.10 -5.15
C TYR A 140 -19.40 -1.92 -4.33
N THR A 141 -19.97 -0.89 -4.95
CA THR A 141 -20.60 0.26 -4.28
C THR A 141 -21.65 -0.20 -3.26
N ARG A 142 -22.49 -1.17 -3.62
CA ARG A 142 -23.47 -1.75 -2.69
C ARG A 142 -22.82 -2.58 -1.58
N ALA A 143 -21.74 -3.30 -1.87
CA ALA A 143 -21.00 -4.09 -0.89
C ALA A 143 -20.29 -3.19 0.14
N TYR A 144 -19.68 -2.09 -0.32
CA TYR A 144 -19.10 -1.02 0.49
C TYR A 144 -20.14 -0.46 1.49
N ASP A 145 -21.31 -0.05 0.98
CA ASP A 145 -22.42 0.44 1.81
C ASP A 145 -22.85 -0.59 2.87
N ALA A 146 -22.98 -1.85 2.48
CA ALA A 146 -23.43 -2.93 3.35
C ALA A 146 -22.43 -3.23 4.47
N VAL A 147 -21.12 -3.21 4.18
CA VAL A 147 -20.05 -3.39 5.17
C VAL A 147 -20.05 -2.24 6.18
N ILE A 148 -20.13 -0.99 5.72
CA ILE A 148 -20.18 0.19 6.61
C ILE A 148 -21.41 0.14 7.53
N GLN A 149 -22.58 -0.21 6.99
CA GLN A 149 -23.78 -0.38 7.80
C GLN A 149 -23.63 -1.53 8.81
N GLY A 150 -22.99 -2.62 8.42
CA GLY A 150 -22.66 -3.74 9.29
C GLY A 150 -21.74 -3.37 10.45
N ILE A 151 -20.61 -2.70 10.15
CA ILE A 151 -19.69 -2.18 11.16
C ILE A 151 -20.43 -1.27 12.13
N ARG A 152 -21.24 -0.32 11.65
CA ARG A 152 -22.08 0.54 12.50
C ARG A 152 -23.07 -0.25 13.37
N ARG A 153 -23.76 -1.27 12.81
CA ARG A 153 -24.70 -2.13 13.56
C ARG A 153 -24.04 -2.87 14.73
N HIS A 154 -22.86 -3.44 14.53
CA HIS A 154 -22.21 -4.33 15.51
C HIS A 154 -21.24 -3.62 16.45
N THR A 155 -20.65 -2.48 16.04
CA THR A 155 -19.70 -1.72 16.87
C THR A 155 -20.30 -0.49 17.54
N ASN A 156 -21.39 0.07 16.99
CA ASN A 156 -21.89 1.42 17.31
C ASN A 156 -20.81 2.51 17.12
N ASN A 157 -19.82 2.29 16.25
CA ASN A 157 -18.84 3.29 15.86
C ASN A 157 -19.32 4.04 14.61
N TYR A 158 -19.53 5.35 14.75
CA TYR A 158 -19.90 6.26 13.67
C TYR A 158 -18.79 7.26 13.32
N ASP A 159 -17.69 7.26 14.09
CA ASP A 159 -16.52 8.13 13.92
C ASP A 159 -15.41 7.46 13.10
N MET A 160 -15.45 6.12 12.98
CA MET A 160 -14.63 5.33 12.06
C MET A 160 -14.80 5.84 10.63
N LYS A 161 -13.69 6.06 9.94
CA LYS A 161 -13.65 6.50 8.54
C LYS A 161 -13.39 5.34 7.61
N TYR A 162 -13.77 5.49 6.34
CA TYR A 162 -13.72 4.39 5.38
C TYR A 162 -12.97 4.75 4.10
N VAL A 163 -12.05 3.87 3.71
CA VAL A 163 -11.34 3.90 2.42
C VAL A 163 -12.03 2.95 1.46
N GLY A 164 -12.26 3.40 0.23
CA GLY A 164 -12.99 2.64 -0.79
C GLY A 164 -12.23 2.47 -2.10
N MET A 165 -12.65 1.42 -2.82
CA MET A 165 -12.10 0.88 -4.04
C MET A 165 -10.85 0.02 -3.85
N SER A 166 -9.67 0.56 -3.49
CA SER A 166 -8.41 -0.21 -3.48
C SER A 166 -8.20 -0.92 -4.83
N LEU A 167 -8.29 -0.15 -5.93
CA LEU A 167 -8.17 -0.69 -7.29
C LEU A 167 -6.73 -1.15 -7.56
N GLY A 168 -6.54 -2.34 -8.12
CA GLY A 168 -5.24 -2.78 -8.62
C GLY A 168 -4.82 -2.03 -9.88
N GLY A 169 -5.80 -1.60 -10.67
CA GLY A 169 -5.65 -0.65 -11.78
C GLY A 169 -5.82 0.82 -11.38
N HIS A 170 -5.43 1.71 -12.29
CA HIS A 170 -5.53 3.17 -12.11
C HIS A 170 -6.16 3.92 -13.31
N ASN A 171 -6.41 3.27 -14.45
CA ASN A 171 -6.99 3.92 -15.65
C ASN A 171 -8.50 3.66 -15.82
N GLU A 172 -9.10 3.04 -14.81
CA GLU A 172 -10.50 2.68 -14.61
C GLU A 172 -11.39 3.92 -14.41
N PHE A 173 -11.33 4.94 -15.27
CA PHE A 173 -12.01 6.24 -15.06
C PHE A 173 -13.54 6.16 -14.86
N SER A 174 -14.20 5.08 -15.29
CA SER A 174 -15.60 4.80 -14.96
C SER A 174 -15.82 4.48 -13.47
N TRP A 175 -14.83 3.84 -12.83
CA TRP A 175 -14.90 3.46 -11.42
C TRP A 175 -14.96 4.70 -10.54
N TYR A 176 -13.94 5.55 -10.63
CA TYR A 176 -13.90 6.84 -9.94
C TYR A 176 -15.18 7.67 -10.17
N ARG A 177 -15.68 7.75 -11.40
CA ARG A 177 -16.87 8.57 -11.73
C ARG A 177 -18.16 8.06 -11.12
N TYR A 178 -18.32 6.75 -10.95
CA TYR A 178 -19.53 6.18 -10.36
C TYR A 178 -19.44 6.10 -8.83
N PHE A 179 -18.29 5.71 -8.28
CA PHE A 179 -18.12 5.57 -6.83
C PHE A 179 -18.13 6.93 -6.12
N LEU A 180 -17.40 7.92 -6.65
CA LEU A 180 -17.37 9.26 -6.04
C LEU A 180 -18.70 10.04 -6.18
N ASN A 181 -19.68 9.52 -6.91
CA ASN A 181 -21.01 10.11 -6.98
C ASN A 181 -21.89 9.60 -5.83
N HIS A 182 -22.06 10.43 -4.80
CA HIS A 182 -22.92 10.20 -3.63
C HIS A 182 -24.34 9.70 -3.95
N SER A 183 -24.91 9.99 -5.14
CA SER A 183 -26.25 9.48 -5.50
C SER A 183 -26.31 7.97 -5.75
N ASN A 184 -25.16 7.31 -5.91
CA ASN A 184 -25.05 5.88 -6.14
C ASN A 184 -24.93 5.07 -4.85
N HIS A 185 -24.69 5.74 -3.72
CA HIS A 185 -24.58 5.16 -2.39
C HIS A 185 -25.89 5.22 -1.61
N ALA A 186 -26.03 4.34 -0.62
CA ALA A 186 -27.09 4.39 0.37
C ALA A 186 -27.01 5.67 1.24
N PRO A 187 -28.14 6.15 1.80
CA PRO A 187 -28.14 7.38 2.59
C PRO A 187 -27.20 7.32 3.81
N ASN A 188 -26.43 8.39 4.01
CA ASN A 188 -25.48 8.58 5.12
C ASN A 188 -24.27 7.63 5.13
N ILE A 189 -23.93 7.01 4.00
CA ILE A 189 -22.63 6.39 3.80
C ILE A 189 -21.60 7.50 3.56
N PRO A 190 -20.48 7.55 4.31
CA PRO A 190 -19.41 8.50 4.07
C PRO A 190 -18.52 8.03 2.92
N LEU A 191 -17.86 8.97 2.25
CA LEU A 191 -16.78 8.71 1.30
C LEU A 191 -15.53 9.43 1.84
N ASP A 192 -14.93 8.90 2.89
CA ASP A 192 -13.83 9.60 3.59
C ASP A 192 -12.53 9.60 2.77
N MET A 193 -12.24 8.49 2.09
CA MET A 193 -11.04 8.32 1.26
C MET A 193 -11.29 7.30 0.14
N ILE A 194 -10.57 7.46 -0.98
CA ILE A 194 -10.44 6.43 -2.03
C ILE A 194 -8.99 5.93 -2.15
N SER A 195 -8.83 4.69 -2.60
CA SER A 195 -7.57 3.98 -2.80
C SER A 195 -7.42 3.39 -4.20
N TYR A 196 -6.17 3.25 -4.65
CA TYR A 196 -5.75 2.59 -5.88
C TYR A 196 -4.22 2.38 -5.90
N HIS A 197 -3.78 1.37 -6.63
CA HIS A 197 -2.42 0.85 -6.59
C HIS A 197 -1.54 1.38 -7.72
N PHE A 198 -0.22 1.25 -7.55
CA PHE A 198 0.76 1.37 -8.62
C PHE A 198 1.92 0.39 -8.42
N TYR A 199 2.07 -0.50 -9.40
CA TYR A 199 3.24 -1.35 -9.54
C TYR A 199 3.92 -1.09 -10.88
N ALA A 200 5.23 -0.79 -10.83
CA ALA A 200 6.06 -0.92 -12.02
C ALA A 200 6.51 -2.37 -12.19
N PHE A 201 6.54 -2.83 -13.43
CA PHE A 201 6.95 -4.20 -13.78
C PHE A 201 8.25 -4.19 -14.58
N GLY A 202 9.16 -5.11 -14.27
CA GLY A 202 10.35 -5.36 -15.08
C GLY A 202 10.07 -6.35 -16.21
N ASN A 203 10.79 -6.24 -17.32
CA ASN A 203 10.93 -7.35 -18.28
C ASN A 203 12.00 -8.35 -17.80
N SER A 204 12.91 -7.92 -16.92
CA SER A 204 13.99 -8.75 -16.38
C SER A 204 14.04 -8.73 -14.86
N ARG A 205 14.14 -9.92 -14.26
CA ARG A 205 14.41 -10.10 -12.83
C ARG A 205 15.87 -9.82 -12.46
N THR A 206 16.81 -9.84 -13.41
CA THR A 206 18.25 -9.90 -13.11
C THR A 206 19.13 -8.94 -13.90
N ASP A 207 18.58 -8.15 -14.82
CA ASP A 207 19.31 -7.11 -15.56
C ASP A 207 18.96 -5.72 -15.04
N PRO A 208 19.85 -5.04 -14.29
CA PRO A 208 19.60 -3.69 -13.78
C PRO A 208 19.38 -2.64 -14.87
N LYS A 209 19.74 -2.92 -16.13
CA LYS A 209 19.50 -1.99 -17.23
C LYS A 209 18.02 -1.87 -17.59
N ASP A 210 17.26 -2.94 -17.43
CA ASP A 210 15.82 -2.99 -17.70
C ASP A 210 15.02 -2.10 -16.73
N TRP A 211 15.49 -1.95 -15.49
CA TRP A 211 14.81 -1.21 -14.42
C TRP A 211 14.80 0.31 -14.61
N GLU A 212 15.53 0.83 -15.61
CA GLU A 212 15.33 2.18 -16.11
C GLU A 212 13.92 2.39 -16.70
N SER A 213 13.22 1.30 -17.07
CA SER A 213 11.85 1.34 -17.58
C SER A 213 10.79 1.67 -16.52
N PHE A 214 11.07 1.43 -15.23
CA PHE A 214 10.11 1.70 -14.15
C PHE A 214 9.69 3.17 -14.13
N PHE A 215 10.66 4.07 -14.35
CA PHE A 215 10.42 5.51 -14.37
C PHE A 215 9.47 5.92 -15.50
N GLY A 216 9.55 5.28 -16.67
CA GLY A 216 8.65 5.55 -17.80
C GLY A 216 7.23 5.02 -17.59
N GLN A 217 7.05 3.96 -16.77
CA GLN A 217 5.73 3.49 -16.33
C GLN A 217 5.11 4.47 -15.35
N LEU A 218 5.90 4.95 -14.38
CA LEU A 218 5.49 5.95 -13.41
C LEU A 218 5.18 7.31 -14.06
N ASP A 219 5.92 7.71 -15.10
CA ASP A 219 5.62 8.92 -15.89
C ASP A 219 4.22 8.87 -16.54
N ILE A 220 3.68 7.67 -16.84
CA ILE A 220 2.30 7.48 -17.33
C ILE A 220 1.30 7.57 -16.17
N PHE A 221 1.55 6.81 -15.10
CA PHE A 221 0.70 6.79 -13.90
C PHE A 221 0.47 8.19 -13.32
N ILE A 222 1.51 9.01 -13.25
CA ILE A 222 1.46 10.40 -12.78
C ILE A 222 0.45 11.26 -13.55
N PHE A 223 0.25 11.00 -14.84
CA PHE A 223 -0.77 11.70 -15.66
C PHE A 223 -2.19 11.16 -15.44
N GLU A 224 -2.32 9.90 -15.03
CA GLU A 224 -3.60 9.28 -14.67
C GLU A 224 -4.05 9.74 -13.27
N VAL A 225 -3.11 9.90 -12.33
CA VAL A 225 -3.33 10.53 -11.01
C VAL A 225 -3.97 11.93 -11.15
N GLU A 226 -3.51 12.77 -12.08
CA GLU A 226 -4.09 14.10 -12.31
C GLU A 226 -5.56 14.00 -12.73
N GLN A 227 -5.89 13.07 -13.62
CA GLN A 227 -7.26 12.84 -14.10
C GLN A 227 -8.17 12.26 -13.01
N ILE A 228 -7.65 11.34 -12.18
CA ILE A 228 -8.37 10.81 -11.00
C ILE A 228 -8.70 11.95 -10.03
N GLU A 229 -7.72 12.79 -9.74
CA GLU A 229 -7.87 13.92 -8.84
C GLU A 229 -8.84 14.99 -9.38
N GLU A 230 -8.87 15.23 -10.70
CA GLU A 230 -9.91 16.06 -11.33
C GLU A 230 -11.32 15.47 -11.16
N ILE A 231 -11.48 14.15 -11.31
CA ILE A 231 -12.76 13.46 -11.10
C ILE A 231 -13.22 13.62 -9.65
N ARG A 232 -12.32 13.36 -8.68
CA ARG A 232 -12.59 13.50 -7.25
C ARG A 232 -12.97 14.92 -6.86
N LYS A 233 -12.17 15.92 -7.27
CA LYS A 233 -12.44 17.34 -7.01
C LYS A 233 -13.78 17.81 -7.58
N SER A 234 -14.25 17.19 -8.68
CA SER A 234 -15.55 17.49 -9.30
C SER A 234 -16.75 16.81 -8.62
N LEU A 235 -16.60 15.56 -8.17
CA LEU A 235 -17.72 14.74 -7.67
C LEU A 235 -17.82 14.67 -6.15
N SER A 236 -16.69 14.56 -5.45
CA SER A 236 -16.63 14.50 -3.99
C SER A 236 -15.35 15.19 -3.47
N PRO A 237 -15.30 16.54 -3.51
CA PRO A 237 -14.08 17.31 -3.18
C PRO A 237 -13.58 17.14 -1.74
N GLN A 238 -14.42 16.61 -0.84
CA GLN A 238 -14.08 16.31 0.56
C GLN A 238 -13.50 14.91 0.77
N THR A 239 -13.70 13.97 -0.18
CA THR A 239 -13.08 12.65 -0.14
C THR A 239 -11.58 12.80 -0.32
N ARG A 240 -10.79 12.12 0.50
CA ARG A 240 -9.33 12.07 0.44
C ARG A 240 -8.84 11.04 -0.58
N THR A 241 -7.55 11.04 -0.91
CA THR A 241 -6.97 10.01 -1.80
C THR A 241 -5.71 9.40 -1.20
N THR A 242 -5.67 8.08 -1.07
CA THR A 242 -4.45 7.32 -0.82
C THR A 242 -4.01 6.58 -2.08
N ILE A 243 -2.69 6.38 -2.21
CA ILE A 243 -2.12 5.37 -3.09
C ILE A 243 -1.49 4.34 -2.14
N ASP A 244 -2.28 3.33 -1.85
CA ASP A 244 -2.19 2.35 -0.74
C ASP A 244 -1.34 1.12 -1.05
N GLU A 245 -0.97 0.91 -2.31
CA GLU A 245 0.12 0.03 -2.70
C GLU A 245 1.01 0.69 -3.76
N VAL A 246 2.19 1.19 -3.38
CA VAL A 246 3.24 1.62 -4.33
C VAL A 246 4.41 0.64 -4.29
N GLY A 247 4.79 0.10 -5.45
CA GLY A 247 5.84 -0.91 -5.50
C GLY A 247 6.45 -1.18 -6.88
N VAL A 248 7.26 -2.23 -6.90
CA VAL A 248 7.83 -2.86 -8.10
C VAL A 248 7.64 -4.35 -7.94
N ILE A 249 7.04 -5.01 -8.93
CA ILE A 249 6.95 -6.46 -8.98
C ILE A 249 7.87 -6.93 -10.10
N LEU A 250 8.93 -7.65 -9.73
CA LEU A 250 9.82 -8.30 -10.70
C LEU A 250 9.15 -9.55 -11.31
N PRO A 251 9.54 -9.96 -12.54
CA PRO A 251 9.12 -11.24 -13.12
C PRO A 251 9.35 -12.40 -12.15
N ASP A 252 8.46 -13.39 -12.20
CA ASP A 252 8.57 -14.65 -11.46
C ASP A 252 8.62 -14.51 -9.92
N ASP A 253 8.13 -13.40 -9.34
CA ASP A 253 8.31 -13.14 -7.90
C ASP A 253 7.69 -14.19 -6.98
N ASN A 254 6.57 -14.80 -7.40
CA ASN A 254 5.91 -15.88 -6.67
C ASN A 254 6.31 -17.30 -7.15
N ILE A 255 7.44 -17.44 -7.86
CA ILE A 255 7.98 -18.72 -8.34
C ILE A 255 9.18 -19.14 -7.47
N PRO A 256 9.16 -20.30 -6.79
CA PRO A 256 10.23 -20.73 -5.89
C PRO A 256 11.62 -20.80 -6.56
N GLU A 257 11.68 -21.22 -7.81
CA GLU A 257 12.93 -21.38 -8.58
C GLU A 257 13.43 -20.09 -9.24
N ALA A 258 12.79 -18.95 -9.00
CA ALA A 258 13.17 -17.68 -9.60
C ALA A 258 14.59 -17.25 -9.19
N PRO A 259 15.43 -16.77 -10.12
CA PRO A 259 16.79 -16.35 -9.80
C PRO A 259 16.79 -15.16 -8.84
N GLN A 260 17.78 -15.09 -7.95
CA GLN A 260 17.97 -13.94 -7.06
C GLN A 260 18.29 -12.68 -7.88
N PHE A 261 17.60 -11.59 -7.57
CA PHE A 261 17.88 -10.27 -8.15
C PHE A 261 19.11 -9.62 -7.47
N PRO A 262 19.98 -8.90 -8.20
CA PRO A 262 21.17 -8.27 -7.62
C PRO A 262 20.83 -7.11 -6.68
N MET A 263 21.70 -6.85 -5.69
CA MET A 263 21.49 -5.89 -4.58
C MET A 263 21.06 -4.49 -5.03
N ILE A 264 21.64 -3.99 -6.14
CA ILE A 264 21.31 -2.70 -6.78
C ILE A 264 19.80 -2.55 -7.11
N TYR A 265 19.03 -3.65 -7.16
CA TYR A 265 17.57 -3.63 -7.28
C TYR A 265 16.91 -2.73 -6.23
N TRP A 266 17.34 -2.83 -4.97
CA TRP A 266 16.75 -2.05 -3.90
C TRP A 266 16.92 -0.55 -4.13
N ASN A 267 18.03 -0.13 -4.72
CA ASN A 267 18.24 1.27 -5.11
C ASN A 267 17.33 1.68 -6.28
N ALA A 268 17.11 0.81 -7.27
CA ALA A 268 16.17 1.07 -8.37
C ALA A 268 14.72 1.25 -7.85
N ALA A 269 14.26 0.35 -6.97
CA ALA A 269 12.94 0.44 -6.36
C ALA A 269 12.81 1.64 -5.40
N ALA A 270 13.85 1.98 -4.64
CA ALA A 270 13.88 3.17 -3.79
C ALA A 270 13.87 4.49 -4.59
N ALA A 271 14.60 4.53 -5.71
CA ALA A 271 14.61 5.66 -6.64
C ALA A 271 13.24 5.85 -7.30
N LEU A 272 12.55 4.76 -7.66
CA LEU A 272 11.18 4.83 -8.14
C LEU A 272 10.24 5.43 -7.09
N TYR A 273 10.28 4.91 -5.85
CA TYR A 273 9.41 5.40 -4.79
C TYR A 273 9.65 6.87 -4.44
N ALA A 274 10.92 7.29 -4.32
CA ALA A 274 11.25 8.69 -4.07
C ALA A 274 10.80 9.62 -5.22
N TYR A 275 10.82 9.12 -6.46
CA TYR A 275 10.32 9.86 -7.62
C TYR A 275 8.79 9.95 -7.61
N ALA A 276 8.09 8.87 -7.27
CA ALA A 276 6.63 8.85 -7.11
C ALA A 276 6.22 9.85 -6.03
N TRP A 277 6.76 9.68 -4.81
CA TRP A 277 6.50 10.54 -3.66
C TRP A 277 6.66 12.03 -3.99
N ALA A 278 7.76 12.41 -4.65
CA ALA A 278 8.08 13.82 -4.93
C ALA A 278 7.12 14.50 -5.93
N ILE A 279 6.33 13.71 -6.66
CA ILE A 279 5.34 14.21 -7.62
C ILE A 279 3.92 14.07 -7.07
N ILE A 280 3.52 12.89 -6.58
CA ILE A 280 2.15 12.63 -6.13
C ILE A 280 1.78 13.46 -4.88
N SER A 281 2.74 13.74 -3.99
CA SER A 281 2.57 14.66 -2.84
C SER A 281 2.14 16.08 -3.25
N ARG A 282 2.29 16.45 -4.52
CA ARG A 282 1.92 17.75 -5.08
C ARG A 282 0.66 17.72 -5.94
N GLN A 283 0.10 16.54 -6.21
CA GLN A 283 -1.09 16.38 -7.05
C GLN A 283 -2.41 16.36 -6.24
N GLY A 284 -2.30 16.26 -4.91
CA GLY A 284 -3.43 16.20 -3.98
C GLY A 284 -3.65 14.84 -3.34
N ILE A 285 -2.67 13.95 -3.41
CA ILE A 285 -2.66 12.66 -2.71
C ILE A 285 -2.36 12.90 -1.23
N ASP A 286 -3.23 12.39 -0.36
CA ASP A 286 -3.18 12.53 1.09
C ASP A 286 -2.20 11.57 1.76
N VAL A 287 -2.09 10.35 1.23
CA VAL A 287 -1.27 9.26 1.78
C VAL A 287 -0.65 8.47 0.62
N ALA A 288 0.63 8.13 0.75
CA ALA A 288 1.31 7.21 -0.15
C ALA A 288 2.06 6.18 0.71
N THR A 289 1.85 4.90 0.44
CA THR A 289 2.38 3.78 1.23
C THR A 289 3.40 2.97 0.42
N HIS A 290 3.93 1.89 0.99
CA HIS A 290 4.59 0.84 0.21
C HIS A 290 3.78 -0.44 0.25
N SER A 291 3.67 -1.09 -0.91
CA SER A 291 3.70 -2.55 -0.92
C SER A 291 5.17 -2.97 -0.85
N GLN A 292 5.60 -3.82 0.09
CA GLN A 292 4.93 -4.16 1.36
C GLN A 292 5.99 -4.27 2.47
N LEU A 293 5.61 -4.27 3.75
CA LEU A 293 6.58 -4.31 4.86
C LEU A 293 7.46 -5.58 4.82
N VAL A 294 6.83 -6.73 4.64
CA VAL A 294 7.47 -8.06 4.64
C VAL A 294 7.04 -8.83 3.38
N GLY A 295 7.99 -9.12 2.50
CA GLY A 295 7.86 -10.10 1.42
C GLY A 295 9.06 -11.05 1.48
N PHE A 296 8.94 -12.25 0.92
CA PHE A 296 9.99 -13.28 1.03
C PHE A 296 9.99 -14.25 -0.16
N PRO A 297 11.16 -14.84 -0.52
CA PRO A 297 11.24 -15.96 -1.44
C PRO A 297 10.72 -17.24 -0.76
N GLU A 298 10.86 -18.41 -1.37
CA GLU A 298 10.59 -19.65 -0.65
C GLU A 298 11.50 -19.76 0.59
N LEU A 299 10.90 -20.08 1.75
CA LEU A 299 11.61 -20.32 3.01
C LEU A 299 11.32 -21.77 3.46
N PRO A 300 12.06 -22.78 2.95
CA PRO A 300 11.76 -24.19 3.18
C PRO A 300 11.73 -24.59 4.66
N ASP A 301 12.62 -24.03 5.48
CA ASP A 301 12.70 -24.30 6.92
C ASP A 301 11.45 -23.83 7.69
N LEU A 302 10.74 -22.83 7.16
CA LEU A 302 9.47 -22.31 7.69
C LEU A 302 8.24 -22.88 6.95
N GLN A 303 8.45 -23.66 5.89
CA GLN A 303 7.42 -24.15 4.98
C GLN A 303 6.57 -23.01 4.36
N LEU A 304 7.18 -21.85 4.12
CA LEU A 304 6.53 -20.71 3.47
C LEU A 304 6.86 -20.67 1.98
N GLN A 305 5.82 -20.55 1.17
CA GLN A 305 5.95 -20.31 -0.28
C GLN A 305 6.27 -18.84 -0.54
N PRO A 306 6.87 -18.49 -1.71
CA PRO A 306 7.19 -17.10 -2.03
C PRO A 306 5.97 -16.16 -1.92
N GLN A 307 6.21 -14.98 -1.36
CA GLN A 307 5.24 -13.89 -1.22
C GLN A 307 5.93 -12.57 -1.63
N PHE A 308 5.84 -12.25 -2.92
CA PHE A 308 6.37 -11.05 -3.57
C PHE A 308 7.67 -10.48 -2.95
N PRO A 309 8.79 -11.24 -2.96
CA PRO A 309 10.04 -10.80 -2.34
C PRO A 309 10.57 -9.46 -2.87
N SER A 310 10.28 -9.09 -4.13
CA SER A 310 10.77 -7.85 -4.72
C SER A 310 10.07 -6.59 -4.17
N VAL A 311 8.90 -6.71 -3.55
CA VAL A 311 8.22 -5.55 -2.94
C VAL A 311 8.68 -5.23 -1.52
N ALA A 312 9.46 -6.10 -0.86
CA ALA A 312 9.74 -5.99 0.58
C ALA A 312 10.47 -4.69 1.00
N LEU A 313 10.04 -4.08 2.11
CA LEU A 313 10.78 -3.02 2.80
C LEU A 313 11.91 -3.54 3.69
N LEU A 314 11.76 -4.73 4.25
CA LEU A 314 12.72 -5.35 5.16
C LEU A 314 13.35 -6.59 4.55
N ASN A 315 14.61 -6.84 4.88
CA ASN A 315 15.27 -8.11 4.63
C ASN A 315 14.59 -9.19 5.49
N TRP A 316 13.92 -10.14 4.83
CA TRP A 316 13.18 -11.24 5.45
C TRP A 316 14.01 -12.17 6.35
N THR A 317 15.33 -12.16 6.24
CA THR A 317 16.24 -12.98 7.06
C THR A 317 16.80 -12.22 8.26
N THR A 318 17.13 -10.93 8.10
CA THR A 318 17.84 -10.14 9.14
C THR A 318 16.97 -9.09 9.83
N GLY A 319 15.83 -8.73 9.26
CA GLY A 319 14.99 -7.59 9.71
C GLY A 319 15.58 -6.21 9.36
N GLU A 320 16.72 -6.14 8.69
CA GLU A 320 17.35 -4.88 8.28
C GLU A 320 16.57 -4.20 7.15
N GLY A 321 16.56 -2.87 7.12
CA GLY A 321 15.87 -2.12 6.06
C GLY A 321 16.52 -2.26 4.70
N THR A 322 15.72 -2.47 3.64
CA THR A 322 16.17 -2.31 2.26
C THR A 322 16.39 -0.82 1.94
N ALA A 323 17.00 -0.51 0.80
CA ALA A 323 17.12 0.88 0.38
C ALA A 323 15.75 1.59 0.24
N LYS A 324 14.65 0.85 0.00
CA LYS A 324 13.27 1.40 0.05
C LYS A 324 12.95 1.94 1.45
N TYR A 325 13.19 1.14 2.49
CA TYR A 325 12.99 1.53 3.89
C TYR A 325 13.84 2.76 4.24
N TRP A 326 15.13 2.72 3.93
CA TRP A 326 16.06 3.78 4.31
C TRP A 326 15.80 5.11 3.59
N ILE A 327 15.40 5.08 2.33
CA ILE A 327 14.99 6.29 1.60
C ILE A 327 13.64 6.83 2.10
N THR A 328 12.70 5.95 2.45
CA THR A 328 11.41 6.39 3.02
C THR A 328 11.59 7.01 4.39
N LYS A 329 12.44 6.41 5.24
CA LYS A 329 12.86 7.02 6.49
C LYS A 329 13.57 8.35 6.28
N LEU A 330 14.50 8.44 5.32
CA LEU A 330 15.19 9.70 4.99
C LEU A 330 14.22 10.80 4.57
N LEU A 331 13.20 10.48 3.76
CA LEU A 331 12.15 11.43 3.38
C LEU A 331 11.33 11.88 4.61
N ILE A 332 10.88 10.95 5.45
CA ILE A 332 10.13 11.26 6.68
C ILE A 332 10.96 12.11 7.66
N ASP A 333 12.25 11.81 7.82
CA ASP A 333 13.16 12.54 8.71
C ASP A 333 13.55 13.94 8.17
N THR A 334 13.39 14.17 6.86
CA THR A 334 13.77 15.43 6.19
C THR A 334 12.60 16.39 6.01
N VAL A 335 11.45 15.86 5.57
CA VAL A 335 10.36 16.67 5.03
C VAL A 335 9.39 17.10 6.12
N ASP A 336 9.19 18.40 6.25
CA ASP A 336 8.08 18.93 7.01
C ASP A 336 6.91 19.24 6.05
N ILE A 337 6.03 18.25 5.83
CA ILE A 337 5.03 18.28 4.74
C ILE A 337 4.04 19.47 4.83
N ASP A 338 3.81 20.00 6.04
CA ASP A 338 2.94 21.16 6.28
C ASP A 338 3.68 22.52 6.16
N ASN A 339 5.03 22.49 6.07
CA ASN A 339 5.88 23.67 6.21
C ASN A 339 6.96 23.83 5.12
N ASP A 340 7.22 22.82 4.29
CA ASP A 340 8.16 22.87 3.16
C ASP A 340 7.46 23.21 1.85
N GLU A 341 7.93 24.25 1.16
CA GLU A 341 7.43 24.65 -0.16
C GLU A 341 8.34 24.11 -1.28
N ALA A 342 7.76 23.36 -2.21
CA ALA A 342 8.47 22.86 -3.38
C ALA A 342 8.68 23.98 -4.41
N VAL A 343 9.93 24.37 -4.67
CA VAL A 343 10.26 25.52 -5.54
C VAL A 343 10.54 25.13 -6.99
N VAL A 344 10.44 26.10 -7.90
CA VAL A 344 10.78 25.91 -9.32
C VAL A 344 12.23 25.43 -9.44
N THR A 345 12.39 24.20 -9.92
CA THR A 345 13.69 23.54 -10.07
C THR A 345 13.94 23.31 -11.56
N GLN A 346 15.12 23.69 -12.05
CA GLN A 346 15.50 23.57 -13.45
C GLN A 346 16.72 22.66 -13.60
N THR A 347 16.66 21.75 -14.56
CA THR A 347 17.75 20.85 -14.93
C THR A 347 18.11 21.04 -16.41
N THR A 348 19.38 20.80 -16.76
CA THR A 348 19.82 20.75 -18.15
C THR A 348 19.41 19.44 -18.85
N ASP A 349 18.96 18.43 -18.09
CA ASP A 349 18.27 17.26 -18.64
C ASP A 349 16.81 17.63 -18.99
N THR A 350 16.64 18.34 -20.09
CA THR A 350 15.33 18.75 -20.61
C THR A 350 14.43 17.59 -20.99
N SER A 351 14.97 16.37 -21.08
CA SER A 351 14.19 15.15 -21.31
C SER A 351 13.64 14.54 -20.02
N GLY A 352 14.20 14.91 -18.86
CA GLY A 352 13.91 14.30 -17.56
C GLY A 352 14.22 12.80 -17.48
N LYS A 353 15.01 12.23 -18.40
CA LYS A 353 15.24 10.77 -18.50
C LYS A 353 16.41 10.26 -17.67
N ASN A 354 17.34 11.14 -17.29
CA ASN A 354 18.57 10.80 -16.59
C ASN A 354 18.51 11.12 -15.11
N ILE A 355 17.98 12.28 -14.77
CA ILE A 355 17.78 12.67 -13.37
C ILE A 355 16.38 13.25 -13.16
N PHE A 356 15.89 13.06 -11.95
CA PHE A 356 14.87 13.93 -11.36
C PHE A 356 15.52 14.80 -10.28
N SER A 357 15.04 16.03 -10.13
CA SER A 357 15.50 16.95 -9.09
C SER A 357 14.37 17.88 -8.66
N GLN A 358 14.16 18.00 -7.34
CA GLN A 358 13.19 18.93 -6.77
C GLN A 358 13.79 19.62 -5.55
N GLY A 359 13.85 20.94 -5.59
CA GLY A 359 14.25 21.81 -4.48
C GLY A 359 13.08 22.18 -3.59
N PHE A 360 13.36 22.38 -2.31
CA PHE A 360 12.39 22.75 -1.28
C PHE A 360 12.95 23.85 -0.39
N ILE A 361 12.06 24.69 0.14
CA ILE A 361 12.38 25.71 1.13
C ILE A 361 11.39 25.59 2.29
N SER A 362 11.91 25.35 3.49
CA SER A 362 11.13 25.34 4.73
C SER A 362 10.76 26.75 5.20
N LYS A 363 9.73 26.87 6.05
CA LYS A 363 9.34 28.14 6.71
C LYS A 363 10.48 28.83 7.49
N ASN A 364 11.53 28.13 7.90
CA ASN A 364 12.68 28.73 8.59
C ASN A 364 13.81 29.20 7.64
N GLY A 365 13.64 29.03 6.33
CA GLY A 365 14.63 29.38 5.31
C GLY A 365 15.68 28.31 5.04
N HIS A 366 15.65 27.17 5.74
CA HIS A 366 16.44 26.00 5.35
C HIS A 366 16.01 25.50 3.96
N ARG A 367 16.99 25.29 3.09
CA ARG A 367 16.82 24.88 1.69
C ARG A 367 17.44 23.51 1.48
N TRP A 368 16.74 22.62 0.80
CA TRP A 368 17.25 21.30 0.45
C TRP A 368 16.80 20.86 -0.95
N VAL A 369 17.47 19.86 -1.52
CA VAL A 369 17.19 19.36 -2.88
C VAL A 369 17.20 17.84 -2.88
N LEU A 370 16.09 17.23 -3.26
CA LEU A 370 16.02 15.82 -3.64
C LEU A 370 16.58 15.65 -5.05
N ILE A 371 17.49 14.70 -5.25
CA ILE A 371 18.07 14.35 -6.55
C ILE A 371 18.06 12.83 -6.69
N ILE A 372 17.54 12.35 -7.83
CA ILE A 372 17.37 10.92 -8.12
C ILE A 372 18.03 10.62 -9.45
N ASN A 373 18.95 9.66 -9.47
CA ASN A 373 19.49 9.09 -10.71
C ASN A 373 18.50 8.05 -11.26
N LYS A 374 18.01 8.25 -12.48
CA LYS A 374 17.06 7.33 -13.15
C LYS A 374 17.76 6.33 -14.09
N ARG A 375 19.09 6.20 -14.00
CA ARG A 375 19.94 5.39 -14.90
C ARG A 375 20.72 4.30 -14.17
N TYR A 376 20.93 3.19 -14.86
CA TYR A 376 21.97 2.21 -14.53
C TYR A 376 23.34 2.67 -15.06
N ALA A 377 23.76 3.86 -14.64
CA ALA A 377 25.04 4.49 -14.97
C ALA A 377 25.35 5.60 -13.96
N ASN A 378 26.62 5.96 -13.81
CA ASN A 378 26.99 7.17 -13.07
C ASN A 378 26.46 8.41 -13.82
N VAL A 379 25.88 9.37 -13.09
CA VAL A 379 25.48 10.68 -13.63
C VAL A 379 26.13 11.80 -12.82
N ASP A 380 26.81 12.70 -13.52
CA ASP A 380 27.37 13.91 -12.93
C ASP A 380 26.33 15.04 -12.90
N VAL A 381 26.10 15.58 -11.71
CA VAL A 381 25.20 16.70 -11.45
C VAL A 381 26.03 17.91 -11.00
N PHE A 382 25.85 19.05 -11.67
CA PHE A 382 26.38 20.33 -11.21
C PHE A 382 25.28 21.09 -10.47
N LEU A 383 25.45 21.24 -9.15
CA LEU A 383 24.51 21.93 -8.25
C LEU A 383 25.18 23.21 -7.73
N PRO A 384 24.88 24.40 -8.28
CA PRO A 384 25.46 25.65 -7.82
C PRO A 384 25.15 25.92 -6.34
N GLY A 385 26.15 26.43 -5.60
CA GLY A 385 25.97 26.88 -4.22
C GLY A 385 25.81 25.77 -3.17
N CYS A 386 26.02 24.49 -3.49
CA CYS A 386 25.96 23.40 -2.50
C CYS A 386 27.26 23.18 -1.72
N THR A 387 28.38 23.81 -2.10
CA THR A 387 29.66 23.72 -1.37
C THR A 387 29.50 24.20 0.07
N GLY A 388 29.93 23.39 1.04
CA GLY A 388 29.70 23.59 2.48
C GLY A 388 28.37 23.01 2.98
N GLY A 389 27.48 22.59 2.09
CA GLY A 389 26.27 21.84 2.40
C GLY A 389 26.54 20.38 2.75
N ARG A 390 25.49 19.67 3.18
CA ARG A 390 25.53 18.25 3.54
C ARG A 390 24.67 17.44 2.58
N MET A 391 25.19 16.32 2.08
CA MET A 391 24.45 15.38 1.26
C MET A 391 24.27 14.06 1.99
N GLN A 392 23.04 13.59 2.10
CA GLN A 392 22.71 12.23 2.52
C GLN A 392 22.35 11.42 1.28
N ILE A 393 23.02 10.30 1.03
CA ILE A 393 22.89 9.51 -0.21
C ILE A 393 22.76 8.01 0.09
N ALA A 394 21.75 7.37 -0.50
CA ALA A 394 21.68 5.90 -0.58
C ALA A 394 22.05 5.44 -1.99
N ASN A 395 22.96 4.48 -2.07
CA ASN A 395 23.41 3.82 -3.30
C ASN A 395 23.75 2.35 -3.00
N GLU A 396 24.31 1.62 -3.96
CA GLU A 396 24.64 0.19 -3.77
C GLU A 396 25.60 -0.07 -2.59
N ALA A 397 26.50 0.87 -2.30
CA ALA A 397 27.45 0.76 -1.19
C ALA A 397 26.80 0.94 0.20
N SER A 398 25.55 1.44 0.26
CA SER A 398 24.75 1.46 1.50
C SER A 398 24.27 0.06 1.89
N GLY A 399 24.02 -0.83 0.92
CA GLY A 399 23.45 -2.17 1.17
C GLY A 399 22.12 -2.09 1.92
N PHE A 400 22.01 -2.83 3.04
CA PHE A 400 20.90 -2.75 4.00
C PHE A 400 21.12 -1.73 5.13
N GLY A 401 22.13 -0.87 5.00
CA GLY A 401 22.47 0.19 5.95
C GLY A 401 21.88 1.56 5.57
N PRO A 402 21.94 2.53 6.50
CA PRO A 402 21.41 3.87 6.30
C PRO A 402 22.14 4.66 5.18
N PRO A 403 21.54 5.76 4.70
CA PRO A 403 22.19 6.66 3.75
C PRO A 403 23.51 7.22 4.32
N THR A 404 24.54 7.34 3.48
CA THR A 404 25.82 7.94 3.87
C THR A 404 25.72 9.46 3.87
N GLU A 405 26.20 10.12 4.94
CA GLU A 405 26.29 11.58 4.98
C GLU A 405 27.69 12.07 4.55
N ILE A 406 27.74 13.10 3.69
CA ILE A 406 28.96 13.66 3.09
C ILE A 406 28.86 15.19 3.06
N THR A 407 29.89 15.89 3.56
CA THR A 407 30.02 17.34 3.35
C THR A 407 30.51 17.64 1.94
N LEU A 408 29.78 18.47 1.19
CA LEU A 408 30.10 18.80 -0.20
C LEU A 408 31.21 19.83 -0.27
N THR A 409 32.35 19.47 -0.87
CA THR A 409 33.51 20.36 -1.09
C THR A 409 33.54 20.98 -2.48
N LEU A 410 32.67 20.52 -3.39
CA LEU A 410 32.58 20.94 -4.78
C LEU A 410 31.11 21.02 -5.21
N SER A 411 30.81 21.93 -6.14
CA SER A 411 29.50 22.04 -6.79
C SER A 411 29.18 20.89 -7.77
N ARG A 412 30.05 19.89 -7.91
CA ARG A 412 29.85 18.71 -8.77
C ARG A 412 29.71 17.47 -7.91
N ILE A 413 28.61 16.76 -8.09
CA ILE A 413 28.23 15.53 -7.40
C ILE A 413 28.15 14.43 -8.46
N THR A 414 28.79 13.29 -8.23
CA THR A 414 28.61 12.10 -9.07
C THR A 414 27.65 11.15 -8.37
N LEU A 415 26.48 10.94 -8.96
CA LEU A 415 25.48 9.98 -8.47
C LEU A 415 25.73 8.61 -9.11
N SER A 416 25.93 7.59 -8.27
CA SER A 416 25.99 6.18 -8.67
C SER A 416 24.65 5.71 -9.28
N PRO A 417 24.62 4.55 -9.98
CA PRO A 417 23.38 3.97 -10.51
C PRO A 417 22.25 3.97 -9.49
N PHE A 418 21.07 4.44 -9.90
CA PHE A 418 19.85 4.53 -9.07
C PHE A 418 20.02 5.19 -7.69
N ALA A 419 21.05 6.02 -7.50
CA ALA A 419 21.26 6.70 -6.24
C ALA A 419 20.17 7.76 -5.98
N VAL A 420 19.69 7.81 -4.75
CA VAL A 420 18.81 8.87 -4.23
C VAL A 420 19.61 9.69 -3.22
N ALA A 421 19.63 11.01 -3.42
CA ALA A 421 20.36 11.94 -2.58
C ALA A 421 19.47 13.10 -2.13
N ILE A 422 19.59 13.48 -0.86
CA ILE A 422 19.07 14.75 -0.32
C ILE A 422 20.27 15.65 -0.04
N VAL A 423 20.29 16.83 -0.63
CA VAL A 423 21.32 17.86 -0.42
C VAL A 423 20.75 19.01 0.39
N HIS A 424 21.16 19.11 1.65
CA HIS A 424 20.95 20.29 2.47
C HIS A 424 21.92 21.38 2.05
N MET A 425 21.39 22.47 1.48
CA MET A 425 22.20 23.60 1.04
C MET A 425 22.84 24.29 2.25
N PRO A 426 24.03 24.91 2.10
CA PRO A 426 24.59 25.72 3.17
C PRO A 426 23.63 26.85 3.55
N SER A 427 23.58 27.14 4.85
CA SER A 427 22.98 28.35 5.38
C SER A 427 23.61 29.55 4.68
N SER A 428 22.79 30.45 4.15
CA SER A 428 23.29 31.77 3.77
C SER A 428 23.65 32.51 5.06
N GLU A 429 24.94 32.61 5.39
CA GLU A 429 25.40 33.78 6.10
C GLU A 429 24.95 35.01 5.29
N MET A 430 24.37 36.00 5.97
CA MET A 430 23.99 37.24 5.31
C MET A 430 25.28 38.01 4.97
N GLU A 431 25.68 37.99 3.69
CA GLU A 431 26.65 38.93 3.12
C GLU A 431 26.11 40.37 3.13
#